data_AF-A0A7K2JXN4-F1
#
_entry.id   AF-A0A7K2JXN4-F1
#
_cell.length_a   1.000
_cell.length_b   1.000
_cell.length_c   1.000
_cell.angle_alpha   90.00
_cell.angle_beta   90.00
_cell.angle_gamma   90.00
#
_symmetry.space_group_name_H-M   'P 1'
#
loop_
_entity.id
_entity.type
_entity.pdbx_description
1 polymer ?
#
loop_
_entity_poly.entity_id
_entity_poly.type
_entity_poly.pdbx_seq_one_letter_code
_entity_poly.pdbx_strand_id
1 'polypeptide(L)' 'MRVNGSRSDAWDGERHAMGEFWPVPDVLAYLAGRWRTERSVRDLASGDTGRFEGTTVFETCGDGGLRGHESGAF' A
#
# COMPACT_ATOMS: atom_id res chain seq x y z
N MET A 1 -19.03 -51.31 -12.90
CA MET A 1 -18.12 -51.13 -11.76
C MET A 1 -17.99 -49.63 -11.51
N ARG A 2 -18.62 -49.12 -10.46
CA ARG A 2 -18.61 -47.70 -10.07
C ARG A 2 -17.41 -47.48 -9.15
N VAL A 3 -16.51 -46.57 -9.49
CA VAL A 3 -15.53 -46.06 -8.53
C VAL A 3 -16.09 -44.77 -7.94
N ASN A 4 -16.47 -44.88 -6.67
CA ASN A 4 -16.97 -43.80 -5.84
C ASN A 4 -15.75 -43.16 -5.17
N GLY A 5 -15.36 -41.98 -5.63
CA GLY A 5 -14.30 -41.18 -5.02
C GLY A 5 -14.91 -39.92 -4.43
N SER A 6 -15.56 -40.04 -3.28
CA SER A 6 -15.86 -38.89 -2.42
C SER A 6 -14.54 -38.22 -2.05
N ARG A 7 -14.30 -37.02 -2.57
CA ARG A 7 -13.30 -36.11 -2.01
C ARG A 7 -14.06 -35.00 -1.32
N SER A 8 -14.10 -35.12 0.00
CA SER A 8 -14.70 -34.21 0.96
C SER A 8 -14.04 -32.83 0.91
N ASP A 9 -14.86 -31.84 1.23
CA ASP A 9 -14.59 -30.45 1.61
C ASP A 9 -13.24 -30.13 2.29
N ALA A 10 -12.91 -28.84 2.19
CA ALA A 10 -11.74 -28.09 2.67
C ALA A 10 -10.66 -27.99 1.57
N TRP A 11 -10.48 -26.85 0.88
CA TRP A 11 -10.41 -25.48 1.39
C TRP A 11 -10.81 -24.46 0.30
N ASP A 12 -12.10 -24.15 0.20
CA ASP A 12 -12.62 -22.99 -0.53
C ASP A 12 -12.83 -21.84 0.46
N GLY A 13 -11.79 -21.05 0.76
CA GLY A 13 -11.98 -19.94 1.71
C GLY A 13 -10.83 -18.96 1.95
N GLU A 14 -9.58 -19.28 1.62
CA GLU A 14 -8.44 -18.48 2.13
C GLU A 14 -7.38 -18.16 1.06
N ARG A 15 -7.84 -17.73 -0.12
CA ARG A 15 -7.04 -16.95 -1.07
C ARG A 15 -7.79 -15.70 -1.57
N HIS A 16 -8.60 -15.09 -0.71
CA HIS A 16 -8.91 -13.66 -0.81
C HIS A 16 -7.82 -12.93 -0.02
N ALA A 17 -7.14 -11.86 -0.41
CA ALA A 17 -7.28 -10.96 -1.54
C ALA A 17 -5.97 -10.12 -1.62
N MET A 18 -4.92 -10.65 -2.24
CA MET A 18 -3.91 -9.77 -2.83
C MET A 18 -4.45 -9.47 -4.22
N GLY A 19 -5.11 -8.32 -4.38
CA GLY A 19 -5.75 -7.92 -5.62
C GLY A 19 -4.82 -8.17 -6.81
N GLU A 20 -5.43 -8.54 -7.95
CA GLU A 20 -4.72 -8.77 -9.21
C GLU A 20 -3.62 -7.72 -9.40
N PHE A 21 -2.37 -8.16 -9.60
CA PHE A 21 -1.25 -7.24 -9.75
C PHE A 21 -1.37 -6.50 -11.09
N TRP A 22 -1.64 -5.20 -11.02
CA TRP A 22 -1.65 -4.33 -12.19
C TRP A 22 -0.25 -3.71 -12.35
N PRO A 23 0.54 -4.11 -13.36
CA PRO A 23 1.86 -3.55 -13.56
C PRO A 23 1.75 -2.06 -13.92
N VAL A 24 2.58 -1.24 -13.28
CA VAL A 24 2.76 0.17 -13.61
C VAL A 24 3.97 0.28 -14.53
N PRO A 25 3.81 0.63 -15.82
CA PRO A 25 4.92 0.63 -16.79
C PRO A 25 6.02 1.64 -16.45
N ASP A 26 5.64 2.74 -15.81
CA ASP A 26 6.56 3.76 -15.33
C ASP A 26 6.13 4.18 -13.91
N VAL A 27 6.83 3.62 -12.93
CA VAL A 27 6.55 3.87 -11.50
C VAL A 27 6.86 5.31 -11.11
N LEU A 28 7.88 5.93 -11.71
CA LEU A 28 8.24 7.30 -11.38
C LEU A 28 7.21 8.29 -11.93
N ALA A 29 6.76 8.07 -13.17
CA ALA A 29 5.67 8.86 -13.73
C ALA A 29 4.36 8.67 -12.97
N TYR A 30 4.07 7.44 -12.51
CA TYR A 30 2.89 7.17 -11.70
C TYR A 30 2.94 7.87 -10.34
N LEU A 31 4.09 7.88 -9.69
CA LEU A 31 4.26 8.50 -8.37
C LEU A 31 4.36 10.02 -8.41
N ALA A 32 4.78 10.61 -9.53
CA ALA A 32 4.88 12.06 -9.68
C ALA A 32 3.53 12.75 -9.44
N GLY A 33 3.53 13.86 -8.69
CA GLY A 33 2.34 14.63 -8.39
C GLY A 33 1.99 14.68 -6.90
N ARG A 34 0.73 14.98 -6.62
CA ARG A 34 0.23 15.32 -5.27
C ARG A 34 -0.62 14.19 -4.69
N TRP A 35 -0.25 13.73 -3.51
CA TRP A 35 -0.88 12.62 -2.80
C TRP A 35 -1.42 13.10 -1.46
N ARG A 36 -2.61 12.62 -1.09
CA ARG A 36 -3.10 12.70 0.29
C ARG A 36 -2.35 11.66 1.13
N THR A 37 -1.87 12.06 2.30
CA THR A 37 -1.11 11.20 3.20
C THR A 37 -1.80 11.13 4.55
N GLU A 38 -2.01 9.91 5.03
CA GLU A 38 -2.57 9.64 6.36
C GLU A 38 -1.73 8.56 7.01
N ARG A 39 -1.25 8.80 8.24
CA ARG A 39 -0.43 7.84 8.98
C ARG A 39 -0.81 7.81 10.46
N SER A 40 -0.71 6.64 11.06
CA SER A 40 -0.74 6.49 12.52
C SER A 40 0.69 6.57 13.04
N VAL A 41 0.89 7.36 14.09
CA VAL A 41 2.19 7.55 14.74
C VAL A 41 2.12 6.96 16.13
N ARG A 42 3.21 6.34 16.57
CA ARG A 42 3.36 5.84 17.93
C ARG A 42 4.65 6.38 18.54
N ASP A 43 4.52 7.00 19.70
CA ASP A 43 5.68 7.37 20.51
C ASP A 43 6.21 6.13 21.23
N LEU A 44 7.50 5.85 21.07
CA LEU A 44 8.13 4.65 21.62
C LEU A 44 8.47 4.78 23.11
N ALA A 45 8.58 6.00 23.64
CA ALA A 45 8.95 6.24 25.02
C ALA A 45 7.75 6.20 25.98
N SER A 46 6.67 6.90 25.63
CA SER A 46 5.41 6.99 26.38
C SER A 46 4.40 5.91 25.99
N GLY A 47 4.46 5.43 24.74
CA GLY A 47 3.45 4.55 24.17
C GLY A 47 2.25 5.26 23.56
N ASP A 48 2.21 6.59 23.59
CA ASP A 48 1.12 7.40 23.04
C ASP A 48 0.97 7.19 21.52
N THR A 49 -0.26 7.36 21.03
CA THR A 49 -0.59 7.26 19.60
C THR A 49 -1.15 8.58 19.08
N GLY A 50 -0.73 8.99 17.89
CA GLY A 50 -1.23 10.17 17.18
C GLY A 50 -1.54 9.88 15.71
N ARG A 51 -2.06 10.88 14.99
CA ARG A 51 -2.37 10.75 13.57
C ARG A 51 -1.80 11.91 12.79
N PHE A 52 -0.99 11.59 11.79
CA PHE A 52 -0.57 12.57 10.80
C PHE A 52 -1.54 12.60 9.62
N GLU A 53 -2.04 13.79 9.29
CA GLU A 53 -2.81 14.06 8.07
C GLU A 53 -2.13 15.16 7.26
N GLY A 54 -1.89 14.90 5.98
CA GLY A 54 -1.10 15.81 5.16
C GLY A 54 -1.12 15.50 3.68
N THR A 55 -0.15 16.08 3.00
CA THR A 55 0.08 15.95 1.57
C THR A 55 1.54 15.66 1.31
N THR A 56 1.79 14.69 0.43
CA THR A 56 3.12 14.46 -0.15
C THR A 56 3.11 14.88 -1.62
N VAL A 57 4.09 15.69 -2.03
CA VAL A 57 4.33 16.04 -3.42
C VAL A 57 5.61 15.35 -3.87
N PHE A 58 5.55 14.60 -4.97
CA PHE A 58 6.72 14.04 -5.62
C PHE A 58 7.01 14.84 -6.90
N GLU A 59 8.14 15.52 -6.91
CA GLU A 59 8.60 16.34 -8.04
C GLU A 59 9.75 15.64 -8.76
N THR A 60 9.75 15.67 -10.08
CA THR A 60 10.86 15.14 -10.87
C THR A 60 12.12 15.97 -10.64
N CYS A 61 13.24 15.28 -10.47
CA CYS A 61 14.55 15.91 -10.37
C CYS A 61 15.39 15.55 -11.61
N GLY A 62 16.29 16.45 -12.00
CA GLY A 62 17.13 16.29 -13.20
C GLY A 62 18.14 15.12 -13.14
N ASP A 63 18.22 14.45 -12.00
CA ASP A 63 19.00 13.22 -11.77
C ASP A 63 18.22 11.94 -12.13
N GLY A 64 16.97 12.08 -12.62
CA GLY A 64 16.11 10.95 -12.98
C GLY A 64 15.34 10.37 -11.80
N GLY A 65 15.36 11.03 -10.63
CA GLY A 65 14.62 10.63 -9.44
C GLY A 65 13.39 11.49 -9.14
N LEU A 66 12.72 11.16 -8.04
CA LEU A 66 11.66 11.98 -7.44
C LEU A 66 12.13 12.55 -6.11
N ARG A 67 11.89 13.85 -5.90
CA ARG A 67 12.03 14.48 -4.60
C ARG A 67 10.67 14.56 -3.93
N GLY A 68 10.56 13.95 -2.75
CA GLY A 68 9.37 14.03 -1.92
C GLY A 68 9.41 15.25 -1.00
N HIS A 69 8.33 16.02 -0.97
CA HIS A 69 8.08 17.03 0.04
C HIS A 69 6.76 16.73 0.75
N GLU A 70 6.78 16.62 2.07
CA GLU A 70 5.61 16.34 2.88
C GLU A 70 5.27 17.54 3.78
N SER A 71 3.98 17.83 3.89
CA SER A 71 3.44 18.86 4.77
C SER A 71 2.12 18.40 5.39
N GLY A 72 1.86 18.77 6.63
CA GLY A 72 0.66 18.33 7.36
C GLY A 72 0.73 18.61 8.85
N ALA A 73 -0.17 18.00 9.60
CA ALA A 73 -0.29 18.13 11.06
C ALA A 73 -0.36 16.75 11.73
N PHE A 74 0.05 16.70 13.00
CA PHE A 74 0.04 15.52 13.88
C PHE A 74 -1.10 15.58 14.91
#